data_AF-A0A2M8BE90-F1
#
_entry.id   AF-A0A2M8BE90-F1
#
_cell.length_a   1.000
_cell.length_b   1.000
_cell.length_c   1.000
_cell.angle_alpha   90.00
_cell.angle_beta   90.00
_cell.angle_gamma   90.00
#
_symmetry.space_group_name_H-M   'P 1'
#
loop_
_entity.id
_entity.type
_entity.pdbx_description
1 polymer ?
#
loop_
_entity_poly.entity_id
_entity_poly.type
_entity_poly.pdbx_seq_one_letter_code
_entity_poly.pdbx_strand_id
1 'polypeptide(L)'
;MAIAGCRHSKLRDEAVRLLERARRVPVEGVEWELYRNKTLTSCIHQLDKDLDLEVLKQASRELVGKALVSSGWADHIDTVSDELLRWSLVTCEGPFDRFGVQLVRSFFPLIAEFDGSDFFVPREYETVFRAPKTVPLDVVLDLVREDRLYRAIRPVTRGARPSRNAPCHCGSGQKYKACCAANESRSSTEQSLGPRKPKRRRSRAK
;
A
#
# COMPACT_ATOMS: atom_id res chain seq x y z
N MET A 1 12.73 5.77 11.80
CA MET A 1 14.13 6.15 11.47
C MET A 1 14.15 7.60 11.03
N ALA A 2 14.18 8.53 11.99
CA ALA A 2 14.37 9.96 11.76
C ALA A 2 15.87 10.26 11.62
N ILE A 3 16.50 9.65 10.62
CA ILE A 3 17.95 9.76 10.42
C ILE A 3 18.32 11.09 9.73
N ALA A 4 17.38 11.69 8.98
CA ALA A 4 17.54 12.99 8.32
C ALA A 4 17.64 14.21 9.27
N GLY A 5 17.68 14.00 10.58
CA GLY A 5 17.81 15.06 11.58
C GLY A 5 19.17 15.13 12.29
N CYS A 6 20.11 14.22 12.00
CA CYS A 6 21.41 14.19 12.69
C CYS A 6 22.35 15.32 12.21
N ARG A 7 22.08 16.56 12.65
CA ARG A 7 22.90 17.74 12.33
C ARG A 7 24.32 17.68 12.91
N HIS A 8 24.52 16.90 13.97
CA HIS A 8 25.83 16.75 14.62
C HIS A 8 26.73 15.75 13.88
N SER A 9 27.85 16.22 13.32
CA SER A 9 28.78 15.42 12.50
C SER A 9 29.22 14.10 13.15
N LYS A 10 29.63 14.12 14.43
CA LYS A 10 30.02 12.86 15.12
C LYS A 10 28.89 11.83 15.25
N LEU A 11 27.64 12.28 15.42
CA LEU A 11 26.48 11.39 15.53
C LEU A 11 26.11 10.81 14.16
N ARG A 12 26.27 11.62 13.10
CA ARG A 12 26.14 11.19 11.71
C ARG A 12 27.16 10.12 11.36
N ASP A 13 28.44 10.33 11.67
CA ASP A 13 29.51 9.36 11.41
C ASP A 13 29.29 8.04 12.17
N GLU A 14 28.80 8.12 13.41
CA GLU A 14 28.41 6.93 14.17
C GLU A 14 27.21 6.22 13.56
N ALA A 15 26.18 6.96 13.15
CA ALA A 15 25.01 6.41 12.48
C ALA A 15 25.37 5.73 11.15
N VAL A 16 26.22 6.36 10.32
CA VAL A 16 26.73 5.75 9.08
C VAL A 16 27.46 4.44 9.39
N ARG A 17 28.36 4.43 10.39
CA ARG A 17 29.08 3.22 10.80
C ARG A 17 28.15 2.10 11.27
N LEU A 18 27.10 2.42 12.03
CA LEU A 18 26.11 1.45 12.50
C LEU A 18 25.29 0.87 11.34
N LEU A 19 24.85 1.70 10.39
CA LEU A 19 24.10 1.27 9.22
C LEU A 19 24.96 0.40 8.28
N GLU A 20 26.23 0.77 8.07
CA GLU A 20 27.20 -0.03 7.32
C GLU A 20 27.42 -1.40 7.96
N ARG A 21 27.52 -1.46 9.29
CA ARG A 21 27.60 -2.72 10.03
C ARG A 21 26.34 -3.55 9.85
N ALA A 22 25.15 -2.94 9.99
CA ALA A 22 23.87 -3.63 9.81
C ALA A 22 23.70 -4.22 8.40
N ARG A 23 24.25 -3.56 7.37
CA ARG A 23 24.21 -4.02 5.98
C ARG A 23 25.03 -5.29 5.74
N ARG A 24 26.05 -5.54 6.55
CA ARG A 24 26.93 -6.72 6.45
C ARG A 24 26.41 -7.94 7.19
N VAL A 25 25.39 -7.79 8.04
CA VAL A 25 24.79 -8.92 8.75
C VAL A 25 24.08 -9.82 7.72
N PRO A 26 24.16 -11.15 7.77
CA PRO A 26 23.35 -12.01 6.90
C PRO A 26 21.86 -11.90 7.24
N VAL A 27 20.95 -12.02 6.25
CA VAL A 27 19.50 -12.19 6.49
C VAL A 27 19.06 -13.49 5.86
N GLU A 28 18.18 -14.22 6.53
CA GLU A 28 17.49 -15.34 5.91
C GLU A 28 16.44 -14.81 4.93
N GLY A 29 16.55 -15.22 3.66
CA GLY A 29 15.60 -14.87 2.59
C GLY A 29 16.09 -13.77 1.65
N VAL A 30 16.20 -14.12 0.37
CA VAL A 30 16.73 -13.26 -0.72
C VAL A 30 15.91 -11.98 -0.89
N GLU A 31 14.59 -12.03 -0.65
CA GLU A 31 13.70 -10.87 -0.76
C GLU A 31 13.96 -9.82 0.35
N TRP A 32 14.19 -10.29 1.58
CA TRP A 32 14.45 -9.41 2.73
C TRP A 32 15.83 -8.78 2.69
N GLU A 33 16.82 -9.52 2.19
CA GLU A 33 18.18 -8.99 1.99
C GLU A 33 18.17 -7.80 1.01
N LEU A 34 17.47 -7.92 -0.12
CA LEU A 34 17.36 -6.85 -1.10
C LEU A 34 16.69 -5.60 -0.51
N TYR A 35 15.56 -5.78 0.20
CA TYR A 35 14.82 -4.69 0.81
C TYR A 35 15.64 -3.97 1.90
N ARG A 36 16.29 -4.73 2.77
CA ARG A 36 17.15 -4.19 3.83
C ARG A 36 18.34 -3.45 3.25
N ASN A 37 19.10 -4.08 2.34
CA ASN A 37 20.33 -3.48 1.78
C ASN A 37 20.01 -2.17 1.07
N LYS A 38 18.89 -2.13 0.35
CA LYS A 38 18.35 -0.89 -0.20
C LYS A 38 18.04 0.11 0.91
N THR A 39 17.18 -0.22 1.86
CA THR A 39 16.78 0.69 2.96
C THR A 39 17.99 1.33 3.66
N LEU A 40 18.95 0.51 4.07
CA LEU A 40 20.18 0.98 4.73
C LEU A 40 21.01 1.91 3.82
N THR A 41 21.13 1.59 2.53
CA THR A 41 21.83 2.44 1.57
C THR A 41 21.16 3.82 1.41
N SER A 42 19.82 3.88 1.46
CA SER A 42 19.11 5.17 1.44
C SER A 42 19.44 6.01 2.66
N CYS A 43 19.42 5.39 3.85
CA CYS A 43 19.71 6.09 5.10
C CYS A 43 21.15 6.60 5.13
N ILE A 44 22.11 5.80 4.64
CA ILE A 44 23.52 6.21 4.52
C ILE A 44 23.64 7.38 3.54
N HIS A 45 22.99 7.32 2.38
CA HIS A 45 23.02 8.41 1.40
C HIS A 45 22.43 9.71 1.96
N GLN A 46 21.34 9.62 2.72
CA GLN A 46 20.72 10.78 3.39
C GLN A 46 21.65 11.40 4.43
N LEU A 47 22.37 10.58 5.20
CA LEU A 47 23.36 11.05 6.17
C LEU A 47 24.56 11.70 5.48
N ASP A 48 25.12 11.05 4.46
CA ASP A 48 26.31 11.50 3.72
C ASP A 48 26.07 12.85 3.01
N LYS A 49 24.88 13.03 2.43
CA LYS A 49 24.52 14.25 1.70
C LYS A 49 24.03 15.39 2.57
N ASP A 50 23.93 15.18 3.88
CA ASP A 50 23.30 16.14 4.79
C ASP A 50 21.95 16.65 4.28
N LEU A 51 21.16 15.72 3.75
CA LEU A 51 19.85 16.03 3.19
C LEU A 51 18.92 16.42 4.34
N ASP A 52 18.81 17.72 4.57
CA ASP A 52 17.78 18.28 5.45
C ASP A 52 16.40 18.24 4.78
N LEU A 53 15.37 18.56 5.57
CA LEU A 53 13.99 18.55 5.10
C LEU A 53 13.75 19.56 3.97
N GLU A 54 14.47 20.67 3.90
CA GLU A 54 14.30 21.67 2.85
C GLU A 54 14.86 21.18 1.51
N VAL A 55 16.01 20.51 1.53
CA VAL A 55 16.55 19.86 0.32
C VAL A 55 15.61 18.75 -0.15
N LEU A 56 15.02 17.97 0.77
CA LEU A 56 14.03 16.95 0.41
C LEU A 56 12.74 17.56 -0.17
N LYS A 57 12.25 18.68 0.38
CA LYS A 57 11.09 19.41 -0.19
C LYS A 57 11.38 19.96 -1.59
N GLN A 58 12.58 20.50 -1.81
CA GLN A 58 12.98 20.97 -3.12
C GLN A 58 13.08 19.82 -4.12
N ALA A 59 13.70 18.71 -3.72
CA ALA A 59 13.78 17.50 -4.54
C ALA A 59 12.40 16.90 -4.84
N SER A 60 11.46 16.93 -3.88
CA SER A 60 10.09 16.47 -4.13
C SER A 60 9.38 17.38 -5.12
N ARG A 61 9.52 18.71 -4.99
CA ARG A 61 8.98 19.65 -5.98
C ARG A 61 9.52 19.34 -7.36
N GLU A 62 10.83 19.17 -7.50
CA GLU A 62 11.47 18.84 -8.78
C GLU A 62 11.01 17.52 -9.38
N LEU A 63 10.88 16.46 -8.60
CA LEU A 63 10.51 15.15 -9.12
C LEU A 63 9.01 15.04 -9.37
N VAL A 64 8.21 15.35 -8.34
CA VAL A 64 6.76 15.19 -8.35
C VAL A 64 6.09 16.31 -9.13
N GLY A 65 6.54 17.54 -8.96
CA GLY A 65 6.03 18.68 -9.73
C GLY A 65 6.30 18.53 -11.22
N LYS A 66 7.47 18.03 -11.65
CA LYS A 66 7.71 17.68 -13.07
C LYS A 66 6.76 16.61 -13.56
N ALA A 67 6.48 15.59 -12.74
CA ALA A 67 5.52 14.55 -13.11
C ALA A 67 4.13 15.16 -13.33
N LEU A 68 3.65 16.02 -12.41
CA LEU A 68 2.37 16.73 -12.53
C LEU A 68 2.32 17.63 -13.78
N VAL A 69 3.39 18.37 -14.07
CA VAL A 69 3.45 19.18 -15.30
C VAL A 69 3.40 18.30 -16.55
N SER A 70 4.19 17.21 -16.57
CA SER A 70 4.25 16.30 -17.72
C SER A 70 2.93 15.60 -18.01
N SER A 71 2.12 15.37 -16.98
CA SER A 71 0.80 14.76 -17.12
C SER A 71 -0.31 15.78 -17.39
N GLY A 72 0.01 17.08 -17.47
CA GLY A 72 -0.94 18.17 -17.74
C GLY A 72 -1.76 18.63 -16.53
N TRP A 73 -1.30 18.30 -15.32
CA TRP A 73 -1.98 18.62 -14.05
C TRP A 73 -1.60 20.00 -13.50
N ALA A 74 -0.46 20.53 -13.93
CA ALA A 74 -0.01 21.87 -13.61
C ALA A 74 0.69 22.48 -14.84
N ASP A 75 0.58 23.79 -15.02
CA ASP A 75 1.24 24.49 -16.12
C ASP A 75 2.75 24.65 -15.86
N HIS A 76 3.12 24.89 -14.59
CA HIS A 76 4.51 25.07 -14.17
C HIS A 76 4.76 24.46 -12.79
N ILE A 77 5.96 23.96 -12.56
CA ILE A 77 6.37 23.35 -11.29
C ILE A 77 6.20 24.28 -10.09
N ASP A 78 6.50 25.56 -10.26
CA ASP A 78 6.40 26.58 -9.19
C ASP A 78 4.95 26.96 -8.85
N THR A 79 3.99 26.57 -9.69
CA THR A 79 2.56 26.80 -9.42
C THR A 79 1.94 25.67 -8.59
N VAL A 80 2.67 24.56 -8.40
CA VAL A 80 2.20 23.42 -7.59
C VAL A 80 2.37 23.77 -6.11
N SER A 81 1.26 23.75 -5.36
CA SER A 81 1.28 24.01 -3.92
C SER A 81 2.04 22.91 -3.16
N ASP A 82 2.63 23.29 -2.02
CA ASP A 82 3.31 22.34 -1.14
C ASP A 82 2.38 21.23 -0.66
N GLU A 83 1.12 21.58 -0.42
CA GLU A 83 0.09 20.62 -0.02
C GLU A 83 -0.14 19.57 -1.12
N LEU A 84 -0.27 19.98 -2.38
CA LEU A 84 -0.45 19.06 -3.51
C LEU A 84 0.80 18.20 -3.75
N LEU A 85 2.00 18.75 -3.54
CA LEU A 85 3.27 18.00 -3.61
C LEU A 85 3.36 16.94 -2.51
N ARG A 86 3.01 17.28 -1.26
CA ARG A 86 2.98 16.34 -0.14
C ARG A 86 1.99 15.23 -0.40
N TRP A 87 0.76 15.58 -0.76
CA TRP A 87 -0.26 14.61 -1.13
C TRP A 87 0.23 13.66 -2.22
N SER A 88 0.79 14.19 -3.31
CA SER A 88 1.26 13.40 -4.45
C SER A 88 2.40 12.42 -4.10
N LEU A 89 3.17 12.69 -3.04
CA LEU A 89 4.18 11.76 -2.54
C LEU A 89 3.56 10.50 -1.90
N VAL A 90 2.38 10.61 -1.29
CA VAL A 90 1.73 9.52 -0.53
C VAL A 90 0.56 8.88 -1.25
N THR A 91 -0.05 9.57 -2.22
CA THR A 91 -1.15 9.06 -3.04
C THR A 91 -0.72 8.58 -4.41
N CYS A 92 0.58 8.43 -4.63
CA CYS A 92 1.11 7.85 -5.84
C CYS A 92 0.57 6.42 -5.99
N GLU A 93 -0.58 6.27 -6.65
CA GLU A 93 -1.18 5.01 -7.13
C GLU A 93 -0.34 4.49 -8.31
N GLY A 94 0.97 4.37 -8.10
CA GLY A 94 1.82 3.57 -8.96
C GLY A 94 1.72 2.11 -8.53
N PRO A 95 2.11 1.15 -9.38
CA PRO A 95 2.40 -0.18 -8.86
C PRO A 95 3.37 -0.02 -7.69
N PHE A 96 3.17 -0.75 -6.58
CA PHE A 96 4.18 -0.93 -5.53
C PHE A 96 5.35 -1.78 -6.07
N ASP A 97 5.85 -1.39 -7.24
CA ASP A 97 6.96 -1.96 -7.93
C ASP A 97 8.26 -1.47 -7.31
N ARG A 98 9.37 -1.86 -7.93
CA ARG A 98 10.70 -1.46 -7.51
C ARG A 98 10.87 0.07 -7.48
N PHE A 99 10.18 0.83 -8.34
CA PHE A 99 10.34 2.28 -8.44
C PHE A 99 9.52 3.02 -7.38
N GLY A 100 8.25 2.67 -7.18
CA GLY A 100 7.39 3.26 -6.17
C GLY A 100 7.96 3.12 -4.75
N VAL A 101 8.46 1.92 -4.42
CA VAL A 101 9.13 1.67 -3.13
C VAL A 101 10.41 2.50 -2.96
N GLN A 102 11.17 2.74 -4.03
CA GLN A 102 12.38 3.59 -3.97
C GLN A 102 12.03 5.05 -3.73
N LEU A 103 10.95 5.54 -4.34
CA LEU A 103 10.50 6.91 -4.20
C LEU A 103 10.03 7.18 -2.76
N VAL A 104 9.13 6.36 -2.22
CA VAL A 104 8.67 6.46 -0.82
C VAL A 104 9.84 6.40 0.17
N ARG A 105 10.81 5.50 -0.07
CA ARG A 105 12.00 5.38 0.78
C ARG A 105 12.89 6.64 0.75
N SER A 106 13.03 7.26 -0.42
CA SER A 106 13.89 8.44 -0.59
C SER A 106 13.31 9.68 0.09
N PHE A 107 11.97 9.79 0.11
CA PHE A 107 11.23 10.86 0.78
C PHE A 107 10.70 10.48 2.16
N PHE A 108 11.03 9.30 2.69
CA PHE A 108 10.53 8.82 3.98
C PHE A 108 10.70 9.84 5.12
N PRO A 109 11.83 10.58 5.25
CA PRO A 109 11.96 11.58 6.30
C PRO A 109 10.99 12.76 6.14
N LEU A 110 10.68 13.15 4.91
CA LEU A 110 9.68 14.18 4.61
C LEU A 110 8.27 13.67 4.90
N ILE A 111 7.96 12.43 4.50
CA ILE A 111 6.67 11.77 4.77
C ILE A 111 6.47 11.55 6.28
N ALA A 112 7.52 11.36 7.06
CA ALA A 112 7.42 11.20 8.51
C ALA A 112 6.96 12.48 9.25
N GLU A 113 7.07 13.65 8.60
CA GLU A 113 6.54 14.92 9.13
C GLU A 113 5.05 15.12 8.79
N PHE A 114 4.46 14.23 7.99
CA PHE A 114 3.07 14.35 7.57
C PHE A 114 2.15 14.03 8.73
N ASP A 115 1.03 14.74 8.80
CA ASP A 115 -0.04 14.42 9.71
C ASP A 115 -1.03 13.42 9.09
N GLY A 116 -2.01 12.99 9.89
CA GLY A 116 -3.03 12.06 9.40
C GLY A 116 -3.88 12.62 8.26
N SER A 117 -4.03 13.94 8.16
CA SER A 117 -4.84 14.59 7.13
C SER A 117 -4.15 14.63 5.77
N ASP A 118 -2.81 14.66 5.73
CA ASP A 118 -2.01 14.58 4.49
C ASP A 118 -2.24 13.27 3.70
N PHE A 119 -2.76 12.23 4.34
CA PHE A 119 -3.12 10.95 3.70
C PHE A 119 -4.50 10.97 3.02
N PHE A 120 -5.23 12.08 3.11
CA PHE A 120 -6.54 12.27 2.50
C PHE A 120 -6.49 13.44 1.53
N VAL A 121 -7.11 13.29 0.36
CA VAL A 121 -7.27 14.40 -0.59
C VAL A 121 -8.34 15.36 -0.04
N PRO A 122 -8.05 16.64 0.20
CA PRO A 122 -9.09 17.61 0.52
C PRO A 122 -10.02 17.80 -0.69
N ARG A 123 -11.33 17.93 -0.44
CA ARG A 123 -12.35 18.04 -1.51
C ARG A 123 -12.15 19.23 -2.44
N GLU A 124 -11.53 20.30 -1.97
CA GLU A 124 -11.18 21.46 -2.79
C GLU A 124 -10.23 21.13 -3.95
N TYR A 125 -9.41 20.09 -3.79
CA TYR A 125 -8.54 19.63 -4.87
C TYR A 125 -9.26 18.72 -5.86
N GLU A 126 -10.49 18.27 -5.61
CA GLU A 126 -11.28 17.43 -6.53
C GLU A 126 -11.40 18.06 -7.93
N THR A 127 -11.45 19.39 -8.01
CA THR A 127 -11.49 20.12 -9.29
C THR A 127 -10.15 20.27 -9.97
N VAL A 128 -9.04 20.18 -9.22
CA VAL A 128 -7.67 20.09 -9.75
C VAL A 128 -7.46 18.70 -10.35
N PHE A 129 -8.07 17.68 -9.75
CA PHE A 129 -8.28 16.37 -10.36
C PHE A 129 -9.30 16.40 -11.48
N ARG A 130 -8.87 16.95 -12.63
CA ARG A 130 -9.41 16.61 -13.95
C ARG A 130 -9.06 15.16 -14.30
N ALA A 131 -9.55 14.22 -13.51
CA ALA A 131 -9.69 12.87 -13.99
C ALA A 131 -10.57 12.94 -15.26
N PRO A 132 -10.17 12.31 -16.37
CA PRO A 132 -11.13 12.07 -17.43
C PRO A 132 -12.32 11.36 -16.78
N LYS A 133 -13.53 11.96 -16.86
CA LYS A 133 -14.76 11.36 -16.33
C LYS A 133 -15.03 9.97 -16.90
N THR A 134 -14.31 9.62 -17.95
CA THR A 134 -14.30 8.34 -18.64
C THR A 134 -12.85 7.90 -18.84
N VAL A 135 -12.39 6.91 -18.07
CA VAL A 135 -11.18 6.18 -18.42
C VAL A 135 -11.49 5.33 -19.66
N PRO A 136 -10.73 5.46 -20.76
CA PRO A 136 -10.92 4.62 -21.93
C PRO A 136 -10.87 3.12 -21.58
N LEU A 137 -11.77 2.33 -22.17
CA LEU A 137 -11.94 0.91 -21.84
C LEU A 137 -10.65 0.11 -22.09
N ASP A 138 -9.89 0.46 -23.13
CA ASP A 138 -8.58 -0.10 -23.45
C ASP A 138 -7.57 0.10 -22.32
N VAL A 139 -7.47 1.31 -21.75
CA VAL A 139 -6.59 1.59 -20.59
C VAL A 139 -7.00 0.74 -19.38
N VAL A 140 -8.31 0.61 -19.10
CA VAL A 140 -8.79 -0.27 -18.03
C VAL A 140 -8.44 -1.74 -18.31
N LEU A 141 -8.61 -2.19 -19.55
CA LEU A 141 -8.31 -3.56 -19.95
C LEU A 141 -6.80 -3.85 -19.85
N ASP A 142 -5.95 -2.90 -20.19
CA ASP A 142 -4.50 -3.05 -20.08
C ASP A 142 -4.06 -3.08 -18.61
N LEU A 143 -4.60 -2.21 -17.76
CA LEU A 143 -4.39 -2.28 -16.31
C LEU A 143 -4.84 -3.62 -15.72
N VAL A 144 -5.99 -4.17 -16.15
CA VAL A 144 -6.48 -5.49 -15.71
C VAL A 144 -5.60 -6.63 -16.22
N ARG A 145 -5.04 -6.52 -17.43
CA ARG A 145 -4.11 -7.49 -18.00
C ARG A 145 -2.76 -7.47 -17.28
N GLU A 146 -2.27 -6.29 -16.92
CA GLU A 146 -1.06 -6.11 -16.14
C GLU A 146 -1.27 -6.55 -14.68
N ASP A 147 -2.41 -6.25 -14.06
CA ASP A 147 -2.79 -6.74 -12.71
C ASP A 147 -2.81 -8.28 -12.66
N ARG A 148 -3.25 -8.94 -13.74
CA ARG A 148 -3.19 -10.41 -13.85
C ARG A 148 -1.77 -10.98 -13.75
N LEU A 149 -0.74 -10.24 -14.16
CA LEU A 149 0.66 -10.67 -14.03
C LEU A 149 1.12 -10.66 -12.57
N TYR A 150 0.58 -9.75 -11.75
CA TYR A 150 0.90 -9.62 -10.32
C TYR A 150 -0.07 -10.40 -9.41
N ARG A 151 -1.29 -10.70 -9.88
CA ARG A 151 -2.30 -11.52 -9.22
C ARG A 151 -2.39 -12.92 -9.81
N ALA A 152 -1.29 -13.67 -9.83
CA ALA A 152 -1.39 -15.13 -9.78
C ALA A 152 -1.90 -15.57 -8.39
N ILE A 153 -3.07 -15.08 -7.97
CA ILE A 153 -3.72 -15.51 -6.74
C ILE A 153 -4.23 -16.91 -7.03
N ARG A 154 -3.49 -17.91 -6.54
CA ARG A 154 -4.04 -19.26 -6.44
C ARG A 154 -5.33 -19.13 -5.62
N PRO A 155 -6.49 -19.58 -6.14
CA PRO A 155 -7.71 -19.60 -5.36
C PRO A 155 -7.41 -20.26 -4.02
N VAL A 156 -7.78 -19.62 -2.91
CA VAL A 156 -7.66 -20.24 -1.58
C VAL A 156 -8.61 -21.42 -1.60
N THR A 157 -8.06 -22.61 -1.86
CA THR A 157 -8.81 -23.85 -1.77
C THR A 157 -9.06 -24.10 -0.29
N ARG A 158 -10.30 -24.49 0.03
CA ARG A 158 -10.62 -24.90 1.39
C ARG A 158 -9.74 -26.09 1.72
N GLY A 159 -8.94 -25.98 2.78
CA GLY A 159 -8.18 -27.11 3.30
C GLY A 159 -9.10 -28.29 3.62
N ALA A 160 -8.53 -29.49 3.68
CA ALA A 160 -9.29 -30.70 4.04
C ALA A 160 -10.03 -30.46 5.37
N ARG A 161 -11.33 -30.77 5.39
CA ARG A 161 -12.12 -30.67 6.62
C ARG A 161 -11.50 -31.60 7.67
N PRO A 162 -11.31 -31.14 8.92
CA PRO A 162 -10.82 -32.01 9.98
C PRO A 162 -11.70 -33.26 10.12
N SER A 163 -11.08 -34.41 10.39
CA SER A 163 -11.83 -35.61 10.71
C SER A 163 -12.76 -35.35 11.90
N ARG A 164 -13.95 -35.97 11.89
CA ARG A 164 -15.01 -35.77 12.89
C ARG A 164 -14.52 -35.94 14.34
N ASN A 165 -13.55 -36.82 14.56
CA ASN A 165 -12.96 -37.09 15.88
C ASN A 165 -11.61 -36.37 16.14
N ALA A 166 -11.07 -35.62 15.17
CA ALA A 166 -9.83 -34.87 15.34
C ALA A 166 -10.02 -33.69 16.33
N PRO A 167 -8.94 -33.19 16.95
CA PRO A 167 -8.97 -31.95 17.72
C PRO A 167 -9.53 -30.79 16.87
N CYS A 168 -10.36 -29.94 17.48
CA CYS A 168 -10.94 -28.81 16.78
C CYS A 168 -9.91 -27.70 16.53
N HIS A 169 -9.85 -27.17 15.31
CA HIS A 169 -8.90 -26.13 14.89
C HIS A 169 -9.13 -24.76 15.56
N CYS A 170 -10.26 -24.55 16.23
CA CYS A 170 -10.51 -23.32 16.99
C CYS A 170 -9.79 -23.28 18.36
N GLY A 171 -9.05 -24.32 18.73
CA GLY A 171 -8.28 -24.36 19.98
C GLY A 171 -9.09 -24.72 21.23
N SER A 172 -10.33 -25.18 21.09
CA SER A 172 -11.20 -25.52 22.24
C SER A 172 -10.80 -26.78 23.02
N GLY A 173 -9.85 -27.57 22.51
CA GLY A 173 -9.48 -28.88 23.07
C GLY A 173 -10.52 -29.99 22.84
N GLN A 174 -11.69 -29.69 22.26
CA GLN A 174 -12.73 -30.68 21.98
C GLN A 174 -12.58 -31.34 20.60
N LYS A 175 -13.24 -32.49 20.40
CA LYS A 175 -13.35 -33.14 19.08
C LYS A 175 -14.15 -32.25 18.12
N TYR A 176 -13.75 -32.14 16.85
CA TYR A 176 -14.39 -31.27 15.85
C TYR A 176 -15.91 -31.43 15.78
N LYS A 177 -16.42 -32.66 15.89
CA LYS A 177 -17.87 -32.97 15.90
C LYS A 177 -18.69 -32.32 17.01
N ALA A 178 -18.07 -32.07 18.17
CA ALA A 178 -18.73 -31.51 19.35
C ALA A 178 -18.57 -29.98 19.42
N CYS A 179 -17.74 -29.39 18.55
CA CYS A 179 -17.41 -27.97 18.57
C CYS A 179 -17.84 -27.31 17.26
N CYS A 180 -16.90 -26.92 16.39
CA CYS A 180 -17.22 -26.15 15.17
C CYS A 180 -18.19 -26.87 14.23
N ALA A 181 -18.17 -28.20 14.13
CA ALA A 181 -19.12 -28.92 13.27
C ALA A 181 -20.58 -28.80 13.74
N ALA A 182 -20.81 -28.71 15.05
CA ALA A 182 -22.15 -28.50 15.61
C ALA A 182 -22.66 -27.09 15.30
N ASN A 183 -21.78 -26.08 15.35
CA ASN A 183 -22.12 -24.70 15.02
C ASN A 183 -22.33 -24.49 13.51
N GLU A 184 -21.51 -25.13 12.67
CA GLU A 184 -21.71 -25.13 11.21
C GLU A 184 -23.09 -25.69 10.85
N SER A 185 -23.53 -26.76 11.51
CA SER A 185 -24.86 -27.36 11.27
C SER A 185 -26.04 -26.47 11.67
N ARG A 186 -25.85 -25.56 12.64
CA ARG A 186 -26.87 -24.59 13.06
C ARG A 186 -26.97 -23.41 12.10
N SER A 187 -25.83 -22.92 11.59
CA SER A 187 -25.80 -21.79 10.64
C SER A 187 -26.46 -22.11 9.28
N SER A 188 -26.43 -23.38 8.84
CA SER A 188 -27.10 -23.81 7.61
C SER A 188 -28.62 -23.80 7.70
N THR A 189 -29.19 -23.90 8.90
CA THR A 189 -30.64 -23.83 9.12
C THR A 189 -31.13 -22.38 9.08
N GLU A 190 -30.37 -21.44 9.65
CA GLU A 190 -30.72 -20.00 9.63
C GLU A 190 -30.55 -19.34 8.25
N GLN A 191 -29.56 -19.76 7.44
CA GLN A 191 -29.40 -19.26 6.06
C GLN A 191 -30.52 -19.68 5.08
N SER A 192 -31.42 -20.58 5.49
CA SER A 192 -32.62 -20.94 4.70
C SER A 192 -33.78 -19.96 4.87
N LEU A 193 -33.66 -18.94 5.74
CA LEU A 193 -34.64 -17.88 5.99
C LEU A 193 -34.26 -16.54 5.33
N GLY A 194 -33.70 -16.58 4.12
CA GLY A 194 -33.59 -15.38 3.27
C GLY A 194 -34.98 -14.85 2.86
N PRO A 195 -35.10 -13.55 2.49
CA PRO A 195 -36.39 -12.96 2.12
C PRO A 195 -36.98 -13.71 0.93
N ARG A 196 -38.15 -14.33 1.13
CA ARG A 196 -38.88 -15.03 0.06
C ARG A 196 -39.22 -14.00 -1.03
N LYS A 197 -38.69 -14.19 -2.24
CA LYS A 197 -39.09 -13.40 -3.42
C LYS A 197 -40.62 -13.42 -3.55
N PRO A 198 -41.29 -12.27 -3.76
CA PRO A 198 -42.74 -12.24 -3.93
C PRO A 198 -43.13 -13.06 -5.17
N LYS A 199 -44.08 -14.00 -5.01
CA LYS A 199 -44.65 -14.76 -6.13
C LYS A 199 -45.27 -13.78 -7.12
N ARG A 200 -44.70 -13.65 -8.31
CA ARG A 200 -45.33 -12.97 -9.45
C ARG A 200 -46.72 -13.59 -9.68
N ARG A 201 -47.78 -12.84 -9.38
CA ARG A 201 -49.14 -13.18 -9.82
C ARG A 201 -49.14 -13.18 -11.34
N ARG A 202 -49.35 -14.33 -11.97
CA ARG A 202 -49.68 -14.40 -13.40
C ARG A 202 -51.07 -13.77 -13.56
N SER A 203 -51.13 -12.58 -14.13
CA SER A 203 -52.38 -12.03 -14.63
C SER A 203 -52.86 -12.91 -15.78
N ARG A 204 -54.00 -13.60 -15.59
CA ARG A 204 -54.78 -14.17 -16.69
C ARG A 204 -55.27 -13.01 -17.54
N ALA A 205 -54.79 -12.93 -18.78
CA ALA A 205 -55.46 -12.15 -19.81
C ALA A 205 -56.80 -12.84 -20.12
N LYS A 206 -57.87 -12.06 -20.17
CA LYS A 206 -59.14 -12.43 -20.79
C LYS A 206 -59.02 -12.30 -22.29
#